data_AF-A0A0D5M634-F1
#
_entry.id   AF-A0A0D5M634-F1
#
_cell.length_a   1.000
_cell.length_b   1.000
_cell.length_c   1.000
_cell.angle_alpha   90.00
_cell.angle_beta   90.00
_cell.angle_gamma   90.00
#
_symmetry.space_group_name_H-M   'P 1'
#
loop_
_entity.id
_entity.type
_entity.pdbx_description
1 polymer ?
#
loop_
_entity_poly.entity_id
_entity_poly.type
_entity_poly.pdbx_seq_one_letter_code
_entity_poly.pdbx_strand_id
1 'polypeptide(L)'
;MPIFYQSDEPITSAKNAIREIGCSLEELTIAFCEEKASLIVVPSTPFHIGVRFPRNYRKGIFDRAGENPLSIDIEDADGFTISPGDSEKVLRIRNWKTVTPQKIAWLTHKYRSVDLHTPYSLSLQQRLHEGECRLHCVCGIGDLRRAYQNQEFFFKNKLLLTTQIDLNNCYILQSDLELIAKNIHEKTKPNFSNIGDYQINEWSNSVIIDINAAYHHLKNTTKKINYHYLSSNDEAIKTWFRERWKGKKGVTAACLRQIPKIVKNENIEIDLDALDVLEEEIFRNQTGATDILILIDISAERRMKKVRSYLGSEKFNDELIKVGIKSAELRQAIYSIIKAK
;
A
#
# COMPACT_ATOMS: atom_id res chain seq x y z
N MET A 1 28.72 25.79 13.15
CA MET A 1 27.29 25.55 13.49
C MET A 1 26.80 24.43 12.60
N PRO A 2 26.22 23.34 13.12
CA PRO A 2 25.60 22.36 12.25
C PRO A 2 24.32 22.99 11.70
N ILE A 3 24.32 23.23 10.38
CA ILE A 3 23.10 23.53 9.65
C ILE A 3 22.31 22.23 9.69
N PHE A 4 21.21 22.19 10.45
CA PHE A 4 20.25 21.10 10.38
C PHE A 4 19.54 21.20 9.02
N TYR A 5 20.21 20.75 7.96
CA TYR A 5 19.56 20.46 6.70
C TYR A 5 18.65 19.25 6.95
N GLN A 6 17.39 19.49 7.31
CA GLN A 6 16.36 18.49 7.09
C GLN A 6 16.11 18.47 5.59
N SER A 7 16.37 17.31 4.98
CA SER A 7 16.05 17.07 3.59
C SER A 7 14.54 17.03 3.44
N ASP A 8 14.01 17.79 2.49
CA ASP A 8 12.66 17.63 1.97
C ASP A 8 12.36 16.14 1.73
N GLU A 9 11.44 15.57 2.50
CA GLU A 9 11.07 14.16 2.35
C GLU A 9 9.96 14.02 1.31
N PRO A 10 10.08 13.15 0.30
CA PRO A 10 9.03 12.96 -0.69
C PRO A 10 7.75 12.41 -0.07
N ILE A 11 6.61 12.87 -0.57
CA ILE A 11 5.28 12.44 -0.10
C ILE A 11 4.37 12.00 -1.25
N THR A 12 3.47 11.08 -0.94
CA THR A 12 2.47 10.57 -1.86
C THR A 12 1.09 10.66 -1.22
N SER A 13 0.09 11.16 -1.95
CA SER A 13 -1.28 11.24 -1.41
C SER A 13 -1.85 9.83 -1.17
N ALA A 14 -2.69 9.67 -0.15
CA ALA A 14 -3.29 8.38 0.20
C ALA A 14 -4.03 7.75 -0.99
N LYS A 15 -4.71 8.57 -1.81
CA LYS A 15 -5.38 8.11 -3.04
C LYS A 15 -4.40 7.57 -4.09
N ASN A 16 -3.25 8.24 -4.27
CA ASN A 16 -2.21 7.75 -5.18
C ASN A 16 -1.55 6.49 -4.63
N ALA A 17 -1.31 6.42 -3.33
CA ALA A 17 -0.78 5.23 -2.65
C ALA A 17 -1.68 4.00 -2.86
N ILE A 18 -3.00 4.13 -2.68
CA ILE A 18 -3.99 3.08 -2.97
C ILE A 18 -3.84 2.58 -4.41
N ARG A 19 -3.70 3.50 -5.38
CA ARG A 19 -3.55 3.17 -6.80
C ARG A 19 -2.20 2.54 -7.12
N GLU A 20 -1.12 3.00 -6.50
CA GLU A 20 0.24 2.53 -6.75
C GLU A 20 0.48 1.15 -6.17
N ILE A 21 0.01 0.90 -4.94
CA ILE A 21 0.07 -0.43 -4.31
C ILE A 21 -0.96 -1.37 -4.94
N GLY A 22 -2.13 -0.85 -5.32
CA GLY A 22 -3.24 -1.67 -5.78
C GLY A 22 -3.98 -2.33 -4.62
N CYS A 23 -4.27 -1.57 -3.56
CA CYS A 23 -5.00 -2.04 -2.38
C CYS A 23 -6.30 -1.23 -2.18
N SER A 24 -7.14 -1.67 -1.24
CA SER A 24 -8.29 -0.92 -0.73
C SER A 24 -7.87 0.08 0.35
N LEU A 25 -8.75 1.05 0.66
CA LEU A 25 -8.53 1.99 1.77
C LEU A 25 -8.42 1.24 3.11
N GLU A 26 -9.24 0.21 3.31
CA GLU A 26 -9.19 -0.65 4.50
C GLU A 26 -7.83 -1.33 4.68
N GLU A 27 -7.29 -1.95 3.63
CA GLU A 27 -5.98 -2.61 3.68
C GLU A 27 -4.85 -1.62 3.88
N LEU A 28 -4.91 -0.47 3.17
CA LEU A 28 -3.96 0.61 3.39
C LEU A 28 -3.97 1.02 4.86
N THR A 29 -5.16 1.23 5.45
CA THR A 29 -5.31 1.65 6.85
C THR A 29 -4.73 0.62 7.82
N ILE A 30 -5.01 -0.68 7.61
CA ILE A 30 -4.49 -1.76 8.46
C ILE A 30 -2.96 -1.78 8.40
N ALA A 31 -2.39 -1.79 7.19
CA ALA A 31 -0.94 -1.80 7.01
C ALA A 31 -0.29 -0.53 7.58
N PHE A 32 -0.95 0.62 7.44
CA PHE A 32 -0.52 1.88 8.02
C PHE A 32 -0.35 1.80 9.54
N CYS A 33 -1.34 1.21 10.22
CA CYS A 33 -1.34 1.04 11.67
C CYS A 33 -0.29 0.03 12.13
N GLU A 34 -0.11 -1.07 11.41
CA GLU A 34 0.88 -2.11 11.71
C GLU A 34 2.32 -1.60 11.58
N GLU A 35 2.62 -0.91 10.47
CA GLU A 35 3.94 -0.34 10.21
C GLU A 35 4.22 0.94 11.03
N LYS A 36 3.22 1.44 11.76
CA LYS A 36 3.28 2.71 12.51
C LYS A 36 3.71 3.88 11.64
N ALA A 37 3.24 3.89 10.38
CA ALA A 37 3.55 4.93 9.42
C ALA A 37 3.05 6.32 9.87
N SER A 38 3.67 7.36 9.34
CA SER A 38 3.32 8.75 9.64
C SER A 38 2.32 9.29 8.63
N LEU A 39 1.10 9.62 9.09
CA LEU A 39 0.10 10.24 8.23
C LEU A 39 0.20 11.75 8.35
N ILE A 40 0.37 12.43 7.21
CA ILE A 40 0.32 13.89 7.12
C ILE A 40 -1.09 14.29 6.73
N VAL A 41 -1.71 15.12 7.54
CA VAL A 41 -3.06 15.64 7.32
C VAL A 41 -2.95 17.12 6.99
N VAL A 42 -3.54 17.50 5.85
CA VAL A 42 -3.62 18.88 5.37
C VAL A 42 -5.08 19.32 5.44
N PRO A 43 -5.50 20.06 6.46
CA PRO A 43 -6.89 20.49 6.59
C PRO A 43 -7.30 21.42 5.44
N SER A 44 -8.50 21.24 4.90
CA SER A 44 -9.07 22.16 3.89
C SER A 44 -9.47 23.52 4.49
N THR A 45 -9.58 23.58 5.82
CA THR A 45 -9.92 24.79 6.57
C THR A 45 -8.71 25.28 7.35
N PRO A 46 -8.51 26.60 7.50
CA PRO A 46 -7.43 27.14 8.33
C PRO A 46 -7.46 26.57 9.74
N PHE A 47 -6.28 26.24 10.25
CA PHE A 47 -6.08 25.71 11.59
C PHE A 47 -4.92 26.45 12.26
N HIS A 48 -4.90 26.48 13.59
CA HIS A 48 -3.85 27.15 14.36
C HIS A 48 -3.29 26.19 15.39
N ILE A 49 -1.98 25.98 15.35
CA ILE A 49 -1.25 25.14 16.30
C ILE A 49 -0.35 26.03 17.15
N GLY A 50 -0.22 25.66 18.42
CA GLY A 50 0.83 26.18 19.27
C GLY A 50 1.64 25.08 19.91
N VAL A 51 2.74 25.48 20.53
CA VAL A 51 3.56 24.64 21.40
C VAL A 51 3.19 24.92 22.85
N ARG A 52 3.11 23.86 23.67
CA ARG A 52 2.94 24.01 25.12
C ARG A 52 3.66 22.88 25.87
N PHE A 53 3.73 23.03 27.19
CA PHE A 53 4.02 21.90 28.06
C PHE A 53 2.91 20.83 27.98
N PRO A 54 3.23 19.55 28.22
CA PRO A 54 2.27 18.46 28.15
C PRO A 54 1.08 18.75 29.05
N ARG A 55 -0.12 18.33 28.64
CA ARG A 55 -1.34 18.63 29.40
C ARG A 55 -1.28 18.20 30.87
N ASN A 56 -0.48 17.19 31.19
CA ASN A 56 -0.25 16.63 32.52
C ASN A 56 1.02 17.18 33.22
N TYR A 57 1.63 18.25 32.70
CA TYR A 57 2.81 18.87 33.29
C TYR A 57 2.54 19.33 34.72
N ARG A 58 3.43 18.94 35.64
CA ARG A 58 3.42 19.41 37.03
C ARG A 58 4.22 20.70 37.10
N LYS A 59 3.65 21.71 37.75
CA LYS A 59 4.28 23.03 37.88
C LYS A 59 5.72 22.91 38.40
N GLY A 60 6.67 23.43 37.64
CA GLY A 60 8.11 23.40 37.88
C GLY A 60 8.73 24.79 37.93
N ILE A 61 10.04 24.87 37.68
CA ILE A 61 10.83 26.12 37.77
C ILE A 61 10.34 27.18 36.75
N PHE A 62 9.79 26.75 35.62
CA PHE A 62 9.34 27.62 34.53
C PHE A 62 8.01 28.34 34.81
N ASP A 63 7.19 27.87 35.77
CA ASP A 63 5.90 28.49 36.10
C ASP A 63 6.03 29.73 37.01
N ARG A 64 7.23 30.01 37.53
CA ARG A 64 7.49 31.15 38.43
C ARG A 64 7.47 32.51 37.70
N ALA A 65 7.51 32.51 36.36
CA ALA A 65 7.60 33.70 35.53
C ALA A 65 6.24 34.32 35.14
N GLY A 66 5.11 33.71 35.52
CA GLY A 66 3.76 34.24 35.25
C GLY A 66 3.27 34.06 33.81
N GLU A 67 4.16 34.11 32.82
CA GLU A 67 3.91 33.78 31.42
C GLU A 67 4.53 32.41 31.06
N ASN A 68 3.91 31.66 30.14
CA ASN A 68 4.49 30.41 29.64
C ASN A 68 5.56 30.75 28.59
N PRO A 69 6.87 30.67 28.91
CA PRO A 69 7.95 31.14 28.04
C PRO A 69 8.17 30.24 26.81
N LEU A 70 7.33 29.22 26.65
CA LEU A 70 7.37 28.20 25.61
C LEU A 70 6.11 28.20 24.74
N SER A 71 5.17 29.12 24.98
CA SER A 71 3.96 29.23 24.16
C SER A 71 4.32 29.87 22.83
N ILE A 72 4.58 29.03 21.84
CA ILE A 72 4.91 29.46 20.48
C ILE A 72 3.66 29.38 19.61
N ASP A 73 3.47 30.42 18.81
CA ASP A 73 2.44 30.52 17.79
C ASP A 73 3.06 30.09 16.47
N ILE A 74 2.52 29.02 15.88
CA ILE A 74 3.03 28.50 14.61
C ILE A 74 2.15 29.09 13.51
N GLU A 75 2.71 30.04 12.78
CA GLU A 75 2.06 30.65 11.63
C GLU A 75 2.27 29.79 10.37
N ASP A 76 1.29 29.82 9.47
CA ASP A 76 1.36 29.27 8.11
C ASP A 76 1.76 27.79 7.96
N ALA A 77 1.42 26.93 8.93
CA ALA A 77 1.54 25.48 8.78
C ALA A 77 0.55 24.95 7.72
N ASP A 78 1.03 24.16 6.77
CA ASP A 78 0.18 23.51 5.77
C ASP A 78 -0.59 22.32 6.38
N GLY A 79 0.05 21.58 7.29
CA GLY A 79 -0.54 20.40 7.89
C GLY A 79 0.17 19.93 9.15
N PHE A 80 -0.15 18.71 9.56
CA PHE A 80 0.46 18.07 10.72
C PHE A 80 0.48 16.55 10.59
N THR A 81 1.40 15.91 11.31
CA THR A 81 1.35 14.46 11.51
C THR A 81 0.62 14.10 12.79
N ILE A 82 0.12 12.87 12.82
CA ILE A 82 -0.69 12.34 13.91
C ILE A 82 -0.04 11.09 14.51
N SER A 83 -0.55 10.64 15.66
CA SER A 83 -0.08 9.37 16.22
C SER A 83 -0.50 8.20 15.31
N PRO A 84 0.29 7.12 15.24
CA PRO A 84 -0.12 5.92 14.50
C PRO A 84 -1.49 5.38 14.93
N GLY A 85 -1.81 5.45 16.24
CA GLY A 85 -3.10 5.01 16.77
C GLY A 85 -4.29 5.87 16.34
N ASP A 86 -4.05 7.11 15.91
CA ASP A 86 -5.07 8.02 15.38
C ASP A 86 -5.24 7.92 13.86
N SER A 87 -4.33 7.22 13.17
CA SER A 87 -4.33 7.13 11.70
C SER A 87 -5.54 6.39 11.17
N GLU A 88 -5.99 5.33 11.85
CA GLU A 88 -7.23 4.65 11.53
C GLU A 88 -8.44 5.60 11.58
N LYS A 89 -8.51 6.39 12.66
CA LYS A 89 -9.60 7.35 12.87
C LYS A 89 -9.65 8.39 11.75
N VAL A 90 -8.50 8.88 11.31
CA VAL A 90 -8.39 9.86 10.24
C VAL A 90 -8.73 9.25 8.88
N LEU A 91 -8.18 8.07 8.55
CA LEU A 91 -8.38 7.44 7.24
C LEU A 91 -9.80 6.88 7.05
N ARG A 92 -10.37 6.25 8.09
CA ARG A 92 -11.73 5.64 8.02
C ARG A 92 -12.83 6.63 8.35
N ILE A 93 -12.72 7.29 9.50
CA ILE A 93 -13.81 8.11 10.07
C ILE A 93 -13.71 9.56 9.59
N ARG A 94 -12.62 9.93 8.89
CA ARG A 94 -12.38 11.27 8.33
C ARG A 94 -12.49 12.37 9.37
N ASN A 95 -12.03 12.07 10.59
CA ASN A 95 -12.19 12.92 11.76
C ASN A 95 -10.88 13.04 12.52
N TRP A 96 -10.44 14.27 12.76
CA TRP A 96 -9.21 14.60 13.48
C TRP A 96 -9.45 15.41 14.78
N LYS A 97 -10.71 15.60 15.18
CA LYS A 97 -11.09 16.44 16.33
C LYS A 97 -10.43 16.02 17.65
N THR A 98 -10.18 14.73 17.83
CA THR A 98 -9.56 14.20 19.06
C THR A 98 -8.09 13.88 18.91
N VAL A 99 -7.51 14.19 17.75
CA VAL A 99 -6.15 13.81 17.41
C VAL A 99 -5.21 14.88 17.93
N THR A 100 -4.04 14.44 18.42
CA THR A 100 -3.01 15.37 18.90
C THR A 100 -1.89 15.46 17.87
N PRO A 101 -1.57 16.66 17.35
CA PRO A 101 -0.48 16.83 16.40
C PRO A 101 0.85 16.37 17.01
N GLN A 102 1.64 15.64 16.23
CA GLN A 102 2.95 15.15 16.64
C GLN A 102 4.08 15.97 15.99
N LYS A 103 3.94 16.27 14.71
CA LYS A 103 4.84 17.13 13.93
C LYS A 103 4.04 18.14 13.13
N ILE A 104 4.60 19.32 12.90
CA ILE A 104 4.10 20.27 11.89
C ILE A 104 4.65 19.87 10.53
N ALA A 105 3.84 20.06 9.50
CA ALA A 105 4.20 19.85 8.11
C ALA A 105 4.12 21.18 7.35
N TRP A 106 5.22 21.57 6.70
CA TRP A 106 5.21 22.55 5.62
C TRP A 106 5.48 21.82 4.30
N LEU A 107 4.61 22.05 3.32
CA LEU A 107 4.66 21.39 2.03
C LEU A 107 5.49 22.24 1.08
N THR A 108 6.64 21.70 0.66
CA THR A 108 7.51 22.37 -0.30
C THR A 108 7.16 21.94 -1.72
N HIS A 109 7.50 22.81 -2.69
CA HIS A 109 7.38 22.53 -4.13
C HIS A 109 6.01 21.98 -4.59
N LYS A 110 4.92 22.78 -4.52
CA LYS A 110 3.59 22.41 -5.06
C LYS A 110 3.19 20.94 -4.79
N TYR A 111 3.38 20.48 -3.54
CA TYR A 111 2.90 19.20 -2.99
C TYR A 111 3.67 17.93 -3.39
N ARG A 112 5.01 17.96 -3.43
CA ARG A 112 5.83 16.75 -3.67
C ARG A 112 6.72 16.33 -2.52
N SER A 113 6.95 17.24 -1.59
CA SER A 113 7.79 17.00 -0.42
C SER A 113 7.23 17.71 0.80
N VAL A 114 7.69 17.27 1.96
CA VAL A 114 7.33 17.84 3.25
C VAL A 114 8.59 18.12 4.07
N ASP A 115 8.56 19.22 4.79
CA ASP A 115 9.45 19.46 5.91
C ASP A 115 8.66 19.27 7.22
N LEU A 116 9.18 18.38 8.07
CA LEU A 116 8.52 17.93 9.29
C LEU A 116 9.26 18.41 10.54
N HIS A 117 8.55 19.16 11.38
CA HIS A 117 9.13 19.75 12.58
C HIS A 117 8.48 19.26 13.86
N THR A 118 9.31 19.02 14.86
CA THR A 118 8.88 18.66 16.21
C THR A 118 8.70 19.93 17.06
N PRO A 119 7.97 19.86 18.19
CA PRO A 119 7.89 21.00 19.11
C PRO A 119 9.28 21.50 19.54
N TYR A 120 10.19 20.55 19.78
CA TYR A 120 11.58 20.82 20.14
C TYR A 120 12.34 21.58 19.05
N SER A 121 12.24 21.15 17.78
CA SER A 121 13.00 21.77 16.68
C SER A 121 12.56 23.21 16.42
N LEU A 122 11.25 23.49 16.45
CA LEU A 122 10.73 24.84 16.26
C LEU A 122 11.09 25.77 17.41
N SER A 123 10.97 25.28 18.62
CA SER A 123 11.28 26.09 19.79
C SER A 123 12.76 26.47 19.88
N LEU A 124 13.64 25.60 19.40
CA LEU A 124 15.06 25.88 19.28
C LEU A 124 15.35 26.92 18.18
N GLN A 125 14.71 26.80 17.02
CA GLN A 125 14.87 27.73 15.90
C GLN A 125 14.44 29.17 16.25
N GLN A 126 13.28 29.33 16.89
CA GLN A 126 12.79 30.67 17.26
C GLN A 126 13.77 31.40 18.19
N ARG A 127 14.31 30.72 19.21
CA ARG A 127 15.28 31.33 20.13
C ARG A 127 16.63 31.62 19.51
N LEU A 128 17.06 30.82 18.53
CA LEU A 128 18.25 31.12 17.74
C LEU A 128 18.03 32.38 16.88
N HIS A 129 16.83 32.57 16.35
CA HIS A 129 16.47 33.74 15.54
C HIS A 129 16.35 35.03 16.35
N GLU A 130 15.77 34.97 17.56
CA GLU A 130 15.60 36.11 18.46
C GLU A 130 16.90 36.58 19.13
N GLY A 131 18.04 35.94 18.87
CA GLY A 131 19.35 36.36 19.40
C GLY A 131 19.56 36.15 20.91
N GLU A 132 18.57 35.58 21.61
CA GLU A 132 18.59 35.35 23.07
C GLU A 132 19.58 34.27 23.52
N CYS A 133 20.22 33.54 22.58
CA CYS A 133 21.29 32.60 22.91
C CYS A 133 22.55 33.24 23.52
N ARG A 134 22.64 34.58 23.63
CA ARG A 134 23.77 35.25 24.30
C ARG A 134 23.66 35.34 25.83
N LEU A 135 22.49 35.11 26.44
CA LEU A 135 22.28 35.37 27.88
C LEU A 135 22.27 34.14 28.80
N HIS A 136 22.42 32.92 28.28
CA HIS A 136 22.31 31.69 29.10
C HIS A 136 23.56 30.80 29.13
N CYS A 137 24.75 31.38 28.95
CA CYS A 137 26.03 30.69 29.13
C CYS A 137 26.35 30.31 30.60
N VAL A 138 25.49 30.60 31.58
CA VAL A 138 25.78 30.32 33.00
C VAL A 138 24.90 29.20 33.59
N CYS A 139 23.80 28.83 32.93
CA CYS A 139 22.91 27.74 33.37
C CYS A 139 22.53 26.85 32.17
N GLY A 140 23.44 25.93 31.83
CA GLY A 140 23.24 24.70 31.05
C GLY A 140 22.25 24.72 29.87
N ILE A 141 22.80 24.69 28.65
CA ILE A 141 22.12 24.21 27.42
C ILE A 141 21.35 22.88 27.67
N GLY A 142 21.80 22.07 28.64
CA GLY A 142 21.13 20.84 29.07
C GLY A 142 19.76 21.03 29.73
N ASP A 143 19.56 22.09 30.52
CA ASP A 143 18.27 22.35 31.19
C ASP A 143 17.25 22.94 30.21
N LEU A 144 17.71 23.79 29.29
CA LEU A 144 16.92 24.18 28.11
C LEU A 144 16.52 22.95 27.30
N ARG A 145 17.48 22.12 26.90
CA ARG A 145 17.20 20.90 26.13
C ARG A 145 16.17 20.00 26.82
N ARG A 146 16.23 19.84 28.14
CA ARG A 146 15.24 19.07 28.92
C ARG A 146 13.86 19.73 28.96
N ALA A 147 13.78 21.05 29.04
CA ALA A 147 12.52 21.78 29.03
C ALA A 147 11.80 21.66 27.67
N TYR A 148 12.56 21.71 26.57
CA TYR A 148 12.02 21.61 25.22
C TYR A 148 11.78 20.17 24.74
N GLN A 149 12.43 19.18 25.35
CA GLN A 149 12.19 17.76 25.05
C GLN A 149 10.81 17.29 25.48
N ASN A 150 10.21 17.94 26.47
CA ASN A 150 8.91 17.59 27.01
C ASN A 150 7.88 18.64 26.60
N GLN A 151 7.63 18.80 25.30
CA GLN A 151 6.59 19.70 24.78
C GLN A 151 5.65 18.94 23.86
N GLU A 152 4.42 19.43 23.75
CA GLU A 152 3.42 18.93 22.81
C GLU A 152 2.87 20.07 21.95
N PHE A 153 2.46 19.73 20.74
CA PHE A 153 1.62 20.60 19.95
C PHE A 153 0.17 20.53 20.42
N PHE A 154 -0.56 21.62 20.26
CA PHE A 154 -1.99 21.67 20.52
C PHE A 154 -2.70 22.61 19.56
N PHE A 155 -3.96 22.30 19.25
CA PHE A 155 -4.81 23.21 18.49
C PHE A 155 -5.34 24.35 19.37
N LYS A 156 -5.22 25.59 18.89
CA LYS A 156 -5.65 26.79 19.62
C LYS A 156 -7.14 27.08 19.48
N ASN A 157 -7.68 26.90 18.28
CA ASN A 157 -9.08 27.22 18.00
C ASN A 157 -10.00 26.06 18.40
N LYS A 158 -11.05 26.36 19.16
CA LYS A 158 -12.14 25.40 19.51
C LYS A 158 -13.03 25.04 18.31
N LEU A 159 -12.85 25.66 17.14
CA LEU A 159 -13.67 25.47 15.93
C LEU A 159 -13.29 24.23 15.10
N LEU A 160 -12.68 23.21 15.71
CA LEU A 160 -12.48 21.87 15.14
C LEU A 160 -13.78 21.05 14.97
N LEU A 161 -14.94 21.68 15.16
CA LEU A 161 -16.23 20.99 15.31
C LEU A 161 -16.86 20.57 13.97
N THR A 162 -16.37 21.05 12.83
CA THR A 162 -17.02 20.85 11.50
C THR A 162 -16.10 20.29 10.40
N THR A 163 -14.89 19.85 10.73
CA THR A 163 -13.87 19.54 9.71
C THR A 163 -13.95 18.10 9.21
N GLN A 164 -14.51 17.90 8.02
CA GLN A 164 -14.35 16.68 7.24
C GLN A 164 -12.97 16.67 6.58
N ILE A 165 -12.27 15.54 6.70
CA ILE A 165 -10.98 15.32 6.01
C ILE A 165 -11.25 14.77 4.62
N ASP A 166 -10.66 15.39 3.60
CA ASP A 166 -10.57 14.80 2.28
C ASP A 166 -9.33 13.90 2.22
N LEU A 167 -9.49 12.67 1.75
CA LEU A 167 -8.37 11.75 1.50
C LEU A 167 -7.39 12.29 0.46
N ASN A 168 -7.82 13.22 -0.41
CA ASN A 168 -6.92 13.93 -1.32
C ASN A 168 -5.90 14.79 -0.57
N ASN A 169 -6.20 15.18 0.67
CA ASN A 169 -5.36 15.99 1.53
C ASN A 169 -4.69 15.18 2.66
N CYS A 170 -4.66 13.85 2.51
CA CYS A 170 -3.88 12.96 3.35
C CYS A 170 -2.66 12.49 2.55
N TYR A 171 -1.47 12.61 3.15
CA TYR A 171 -0.21 12.25 2.52
C TYR A 171 0.59 11.28 3.39
N ILE A 172 1.38 10.45 2.72
CA ILE A 172 2.20 9.40 3.31
C ILE A 172 3.64 9.69 2.88
N LEU A 173 4.58 9.57 3.81
CA LEU A 173 6.01 9.65 3.48
C LEU A 173 6.37 8.53 2.50
N GLN A 174 7.20 8.82 1.51
CA GLN A 174 7.59 7.82 0.52
C GLN A 174 8.33 6.64 1.17
N SER A 175 9.13 6.91 2.19
CA SER A 175 9.82 5.89 3.00
C SER A 175 8.83 4.92 3.68
N ASP A 176 7.78 5.46 4.30
CA ASP A 176 6.70 4.68 4.91
C ASP A 176 5.87 3.92 3.86
N LEU A 177 5.65 4.52 2.69
CA LEU A 177 4.90 3.89 1.61
C LEU A 177 5.60 2.63 1.09
N GLU A 178 6.93 2.64 1.00
CA GLU A 178 7.73 1.47 0.62
C GLU A 178 7.58 0.32 1.63
N LEU A 179 7.56 0.64 2.93
CA LEU A 179 7.34 -0.35 4.00
C LEU A 179 5.93 -0.94 3.94
N ILE A 180 4.91 -0.09 3.80
CA ILE A 180 3.51 -0.49 3.66
C ILE A 180 3.33 -1.39 2.43
N ALA A 181 3.88 -0.98 1.29
CA ALA A 181 3.82 -1.74 0.04
C ALA A 181 4.44 -3.13 0.23
N LYS A 182 5.60 -3.20 0.89
CA LYS A 182 6.26 -4.48 1.20
C LYS A 182 5.39 -5.38 2.09
N ASN A 183 4.82 -4.86 3.18
CA ASN A 183 3.95 -5.63 4.08
C ASN A 183 2.71 -6.15 3.33
N ILE A 184 1.99 -5.28 2.62
CA ILE A 184 0.82 -5.68 1.82
C ILE A 184 1.22 -6.75 0.80
N HIS A 185 2.30 -6.54 0.06
CA HIS A 185 2.77 -7.50 -0.94
C HIS A 185 3.16 -8.84 -0.30
N GLU A 186 3.78 -8.85 0.88
CA GLU A 186 4.12 -10.08 1.60
C GLU A 186 2.88 -10.85 2.05
N LYS A 187 1.82 -10.15 2.50
CA LYS A 187 0.55 -10.79 2.85
C LYS A 187 -0.21 -11.33 1.64
N THR A 188 -0.11 -10.66 0.50
CA THR A 188 -0.78 -11.06 -0.74
C THR A 188 0.08 -11.96 -1.63
N LYS A 189 1.32 -12.26 -1.24
CA LYS A 189 2.18 -13.18 -1.98
C LYS A 189 1.56 -14.57 -1.95
N PRO A 190 1.40 -15.22 -3.12
CA PRO A 190 0.93 -16.59 -3.15
C PRO A 190 1.81 -17.51 -2.31
N ASN A 191 1.17 -18.41 -1.57
CA ASN A 191 1.89 -19.43 -0.82
C ASN A 191 2.24 -20.59 -1.75
N PHE A 192 3.53 -20.87 -1.91
CA PHE A 192 4.03 -21.94 -2.77
C PHE A 192 4.00 -23.33 -2.11
N SER A 193 3.75 -23.43 -0.80
CA SER A 193 3.75 -24.71 -0.08
C SER A 193 2.71 -25.71 -0.61
N ASN A 194 1.59 -25.22 -1.15
CA ASN A 194 0.48 -26.06 -1.63
C ASN A 194 0.47 -26.20 -3.16
N ILE A 195 1.47 -25.65 -3.86
CA ILE A 195 1.63 -25.80 -5.32
C ILE A 195 2.56 -26.96 -5.65
N GLY A 196 3.13 -27.62 -4.62
CA GLY A 196 4.16 -28.66 -4.76
C GLY A 196 3.77 -29.81 -5.69
N ASP A 197 2.49 -29.97 -5.98
CA ASP A 197 1.99 -31.00 -6.87
C ASP A 197 1.87 -30.53 -8.33
N TYR A 198 1.67 -29.25 -8.65
CA TYR A 198 1.58 -28.84 -10.06
C TYR A 198 2.95 -28.84 -10.76
N GLN A 199 3.20 -29.90 -11.54
CA GLN A 199 4.41 -30.05 -12.35
C GLN A 199 4.23 -29.37 -13.71
N ILE A 200 5.07 -28.37 -13.99
CA ILE A 200 5.09 -27.71 -15.30
C ILE A 200 5.62 -28.69 -16.34
N ASN A 201 4.87 -28.88 -17.42
CA ASN A 201 5.29 -29.65 -18.58
C ASN A 201 6.40 -28.94 -19.39
N GLU A 202 7.15 -29.65 -20.23
CA GLU A 202 8.25 -29.10 -21.05
C GLU A 202 7.82 -27.95 -21.99
N TRP A 203 6.53 -27.88 -22.31
CA TRP A 203 5.91 -26.87 -23.18
C TRP A 203 5.42 -25.63 -22.42
N SER A 204 5.37 -25.72 -21.10
CA SER A 204 4.86 -24.72 -20.17
C SER A 204 6.02 -24.08 -19.40
N ASN A 205 5.77 -22.98 -18.68
CA ASN A 205 6.82 -22.29 -17.93
C ASN A 205 6.35 -21.85 -16.53
N SER A 206 7.26 -21.21 -15.78
CA SER A 206 7.01 -20.77 -14.41
C SER A 206 5.85 -19.78 -14.24
N VAL A 207 5.35 -19.16 -15.32
CA VAL A 207 4.14 -18.33 -15.27
C VAL A 207 2.93 -19.16 -14.85
N ILE A 208 2.81 -20.42 -15.30
CA ILE A 208 1.65 -21.25 -14.93
C ILE A 208 1.69 -21.66 -13.46
N ILE A 209 2.87 -22.00 -12.91
CA ILE A 209 3.03 -22.21 -11.46
C ILE A 209 2.57 -20.98 -10.70
N ASP A 210 2.98 -19.79 -11.12
CA ASP A 210 2.61 -18.55 -10.45
C ASP A 210 1.10 -18.28 -10.53
N ILE A 211 0.44 -18.63 -11.64
CA ILE A 211 -1.03 -18.49 -11.79
C ILE A 211 -1.73 -19.49 -10.86
N ASN A 212 -1.24 -20.72 -10.80
CA ASN A 212 -1.77 -21.74 -9.89
C ASN A 212 -1.56 -21.34 -8.42
N ALA A 213 -0.40 -20.77 -8.10
CA ALA A 213 -0.09 -20.17 -6.79
C ALA A 213 -1.17 -19.20 -6.37
N ALA A 214 -1.43 -18.22 -7.24
CA ALA A 214 -2.38 -17.16 -6.99
C ALA A 214 -3.79 -17.73 -6.83
N TYR A 215 -4.17 -18.75 -7.62
CA TYR A 215 -5.46 -19.42 -7.53
C TYR A 215 -5.70 -20.04 -6.16
N HIS A 216 -4.77 -20.90 -5.70
CA HIS A 216 -4.91 -21.54 -4.40
C HIS A 216 -4.81 -20.53 -3.23
N HIS A 217 -3.99 -19.49 -3.39
CA HIS A 217 -3.91 -18.42 -2.41
C HIS A 217 -5.25 -17.68 -2.27
N LEU A 218 -5.88 -17.30 -3.38
CA LEU A 218 -7.22 -16.70 -3.34
C LEU A 218 -8.22 -17.66 -2.70
N LYS A 219 -8.37 -18.87 -3.23
CA LYS A 219 -9.34 -19.88 -2.74
C LYS A 219 -9.27 -20.12 -1.22
N ASN A 220 -8.07 -20.14 -0.66
CA ASN A 220 -7.87 -20.32 0.78
C ASN A 220 -8.18 -19.06 1.60
N THR A 221 -8.05 -17.88 0.98
CA THR A 221 -8.33 -16.57 1.58
C THR A 221 -9.81 -16.21 1.49
N THR A 222 -10.50 -16.51 0.37
CA THR A 222 -11.96 -16.36 0.18
C THR A 222 -12.75 -17.20 1.17
N LYS A 223 -12.28 -18.42 1.47
CA LYS A 223 -12.89 -19.28 2.51
C LYS A 223 -12.81 -18.70 3.92
N LYS A 224 -11.94 -17.71 4.16
CA LYS A 224 -11.69 -17.14 5.49
C LYS A 224 -12.26 -15.74 5.68
N ILE A 225 -12.73 -15.04 4.64
CA ILE A 225 -13.00 -13.58 4.74
C ILE A 225 -14.26 -13.15 3.93
N ASN A 226 -15.04 -12.21 4.51
CA ASN A 226 -16.25 -11.60 3.94
C ASN A 226 -16.02 -10.93 2.56
N TYR A 227 -17.07 -10.97 1.72
CA TYR A 227 -17.18 -10.56 0.30
C TYR A 227 -16.54 -9.22 -0.15
N HIS A 228 -16.16 -8.31 0.75
CA HIS A 228 -15.56 -7.02 0.39
C HIS A 228 -14.10 -7.11 -0.13
N TYR A 229 -13.42 -8.26 0.05
CA TYR A 229 -11.99 -8.47 -0.27
C TYR A 229 -11.68 -8.88 -1.72
N LEU A 230 -12.69 -9.13 -2.55
CA LEU A 230 -12.44 -9.69 -3.89
C LEU A 230 -11.84 -8.67 -4.88
N SER A 231 -12.12 -7.37 -4.74
CA SER A 231 -11.63 -6.36 -5.69
C SER A 231 -10.19 -5.90 -5.41
N SER A 232 -9.77 -5.85 -4.14
CA SER A 232 -8.39 -5.51 -3.76
C SER A 232 -7.39 -6.61 -4.13
N ASN A 233 -7.81 -7.86 -3.97
CA ASN A 233 -7.00 -9.02 -4.36
C ASN A 233 -6.65 -9.02 -5.87
N ASP A 234 -7.49 -8.46 -6.74
CA ASP A 234 -7.18 -8.36 -8.18
C ASP A 234 -6.00 -7.46 -8.46
N GLU A 235 -6.01 -6.27 -7.88
CA GLU A 235 -4.93 -5.31 -8.10
C GLU A 235 -3.66 -5.76 -7.41
N ALA A 236 -3.74 -6.35 -6.21
CA ALA A 236 -2.59 -6.98 -5.56
C ALA A 236 -1.97 -8.10 -6.42
N ILE A 237 -2.78 -8.99 -7.01
CA ILE A 237 -2.29 -10.04 -7.91
C ILE A 237 -1.66 -9.42 -9.16
N LYS A 238 -2.31 -8.44 -9.78
CA LYS A 238 -1.75 -7.75 -10.96
C LYS A 238 -0.41 -7.10 -10.62
N THR A 239 -0.30 -6.42 -9.49
CA THR A 239 0.92 -5.78 -9.03
C THR A 239 2.01 -6.81 -8.80
N TRP A 240 1.73 -7.88 -8.04
CA TRP A 240 2.68 -8.96 -7.80
C TRP A 240 3.22 -9.59 -9.09
N PHE A 241 2.34 -9.95 -10.03
CA PHE A 241 2.77 -10.51 -11.31
C PHE A 241 3.56 -9.50 -12.15
N ARG A 242 3.15 -8.22 -12.16
CA ARG A 242 3.82 -7.16 -12.91
C ARG A 242 5.24 -6.91 -12.38
N GLU A 243 5.44 -7.03 -11.07
CA GLU A 243 6.77 -6.96 -10.43
C GLU A 243 7.60 -8.20 -10.72
N ARG A 244 7.05 -9.39 -10.46
CA ARG A 244 7.76 -10.68 -10.63
C ARG A 244 8.24 -10.92 -12.06
N TRP A 245 7.46 -10.49 -13.04
CA TRP A 245 7.75 -10.68 -14.47
C TRP A 245 8.24 -9.41 -15.16
N LYS A 246 8.65 -8.38 -14.40
CA LYS A 246 9.15 -7.12 -14.95
C LYS A 246 10.35 -7.36 -15.87
N GLY A 247 10.27 -6.84 -17.09
CA GLY A 247 11.35 -6.95 -18.09
C GLY A 247 11.50 -8.33 -18.75
N LYS A 248 10.64 -9.30 -18.42
CA LYS A 248 10.67 -10.63 -19.03
C LYS A 248 10.05 -10.62 -20.42
N LYS A 249 10.84 -11.03 -21.42
CA LYS A 249 10.41 -11.11 -22.82
C LYS A 249 9.29 -12.13 -22.92
N GLY A 250 8.14 -11.74 -23.47
CA GLY A 250 6.98 -12.62 -23.66
C GLY A 250 5.82 -12.37 -22.70
N VAL A 251 6.04 -11.76 -21.53
CA VAL A 251 4.95 -11.37 -20.62
C VAL A 251 4.42 -9.99 -21.01
N THR A 252 3.26 -9.94 -21.64
CA THR A 252 2.65 -8.68 -22.10
C THR A 252 1.77 -8.05 -21.03
N ALA A 253 1.56 -6.72 -21.09
CA ALA A 253 0.59 -6.05 -20.23
C ALA A 253 -0.83 -6.61 -20.38
N ALA A 254 -1.19 -7.10 -21.57
CA ALA A 254 -2.45 -7.78 -21.80
C ALA A 254 -2.55 -9.10 -21.02
N CYS A 255 -1.47 -9.90 -20.98
CA CYS A 255 -1.39 -11.12 -20.17
C CYS A 255 -1.62 -10.80 -18.68
N LEU A 256 -0.91 -9.80 -18.15
CA LEU A 256 -1.03 -9.39 -16.75
C LEU A 256 -2.46 -8.97 -16.36
N ARG A 257 -3.23 -8.39 -17.29
CA ARG A 257 -4.64 -8.03 -17.06
C ARG A 257 -5.57 -9.23 -16.97
N GLN A 258 -5.21 -10.38 -17.54
CA GLN A 258 -6.05 -11.58 -17.55
C GLN A 258 -5.87 -12.47 -16.34
N ILE A 259 -4.70 -12.40 -15.71
CA ILE A 259 -4.33 -13.29 -14.61
C ILE A 259 -5.40 -13.32 -13.52
N PRO A 260 -5.93 -12.20 -13.01
CA PRO A 260 -6.97 -12.27 -11.99
C PRO A 260 -8.26 -12.94 -12.47
N LYS A 261 -8.59 -12.86 -13.76
CA LYS A 261 -9.77 -13.55 -14.32
C LYS A 261 -9.58 -15.06 -14.36
N ILE A 262 -8.36 -15.51 -14.68
CA ILE A 262 -7.99 -16.94 -14.66
C ILE A 262 -8.03 -17.45 -13.21
N VAL A 263 -7.53 -16.64 -12.27
CA VAL A 263 -7.37 -16.96 -10.85
C VAL A 263 -8.71 -16.92 -10.07
N LYS A 264 -9.68 -16.09 -10.45
CA LYS A 264 -10.94 -15.92 -9.72
C LYS A 264 -12.05 -16.93 -10.01
N ASN A 265 -11.89 -17.72 -11.05
CA ASN A 265 -12.93 -18.64 -11.51
C ASN A 265 -12.94 -19.93 -10.65
N GLU A 266 -13.36 -19.79 -9.40
CA GLU A 266 -13.22 -20.83 -8.36
C GLU A 266 -14.15 -22.05 -8.54
N ASN A 267 -15.15 -22.00 -9.42
CA ASN A 267 -16.23 -23.00 -9.50
C ASN A 267 -16.69 -23.34 -10.92
N ILE A 268 -15.83 -23.22 -11.93
CA ILE A 268 -16.21 -23.77 -13.24
C ILE A 268 -15.68 -25.17 -13.36
N GLU A 269 -16.59 -26.12 -13.16
CA GLU A 269 -16.46 -27.47 -13.69
C GLU A 269 -16.55 -27.36 -15.21
N ILE A 270 -15.44 -27.64 -15.89
CA ILE A 270 -15.41 -27.72 -17.33
C ILE A 270 -15.44 -29.19 -17.68
N ASP A 271 -16.36 -29.57 -18.57
CA ASP A 271 -16.39 -30.91 -19.14
C ASP A 271 -15.16 -31.09 -20.05
N LEU A 272 -14.06 -31.55 -19.46
CA LEU A 272 -12.78 -31.78 -20.14
C LEU A 272 -12.92 -32.87 -21.21
N ASP A 273 -13.75 -33.88 -20.96
CA ASP A 273 -14.02 -34.98 -21.89
C ASP A 273 -14.68 -34.44 -23.17
N ALA A 274 -15.65 -33.52 -23.03
CA ALA A 274 -16.28 -32.85 -24.17
C ALA A 274 -15.33 -31.94 -25.00
N LEU A 275 -14.14 -31.64 -24.47
CA LEU A 275 -13.08 -30.87 -25.11
C LEU A 275 -11.97 -31.76 -25.70
N ASP A 276 -12.20 -33.07 -25.78
CA ASP A 276 -11.24 -34.08 -26.22
C ASP A 276 -9.93 -34.00 -25.42
N VAL A 277 -10.02 -33.69 -24.12
CA VAL A 277 -8.88 -33.77 -23.21
C VAL A 277 -8.76 -35.21 -22.74
N LEU A 278 -7.62 -35.84 -23.03
CA LEU A 278 -7.40 -37.24 -22.68
C LEU A 278 -7.17 -37.38 -21.16
N GLU A 279 -7.60 -38.48 -20.55
CA GLU A 279 -7.31 -38.76 -19.14
C GLU A 279 -5.81 -38.64 -18.83
N GLU A 280 -4.94 -39.10 -19.73
CA GLU A 280 -3.48 -38.95 -19.60
C GLU A 280 -3.04 -37.47 -19.53
N GLU A 281 -3.73 -36.56 -20.24
CA GLU A 281 -3.50 -35.11 -20.21
C GLU A 281 -4.02 -34.45 -18.90
N ILE A 282 -5.01 -35.07 -18.25
CA ILE A 282 -5.53 -34.66 -16.94
C ILE A 282 -4.61 -35.17 -15.82
N PHE A 283 -4.32 -36.48 -15.80
CA PHE A 283 -3.53 -37.13 -14.77
C PHE A 283 -2.07 -36.63 -14.73
N ARG A 284 -1.50 -36.22 -15.87
CA ARG A 284 -0.14 -35.63 -15.90
C ARG A 284 -0.03 -34.29 -15.18
N ASN A 285 -1.14 -33.56 -14.99
CA ASN A 285 -1.15 -32.23 -14.38
C ASN A 285 -1.29 -32.26 -12.83
N GLN A 286 -1.18 -33.46 -12.22
CA GLN A 286 -1.21 -33.75 -10.79
C GLN A 286 -2.46 -33.27 -10.02
N THR A 287 -2.60 -33.80 -8.81
CA THR A 287 -3.69 -33.54 -7.86
C THR A 287 -3.78 -32.05 -7.51
N GLY A 288 -4.88 -31.38 -7.86
CA GLY A 288 -5.19 -30.02 -7.40
C GLY A 288 -5.14 -28.91 -8.47
N ALA A 289 -4.65 -29.19 -9.68
CA ALA A 289 -4.80 -28.27 -10.82
C ALA A 289 -6.29 -28.03 -11.14
N THR A 290 -6.65 -26.80 -11.46
CA THR A 290 -8.02 -26.49 -11.91
C THR A 290 -8.20 -26.84 -13.37
N ASP A 291 -9.45 -27.07 -13.79
CA ASP A 291 -9.78 -27.33 -15.20
C ASP A 291 -9.24 -26.22 -16.10
N ILE A 292 -9.35 -24.95 -15.70
CA ILE A 292 -8.80 -23.82 -16.47
C ILE A 292 -7.27 -23.90 -16.62
N LEU A 293 -6.54 -24.36 -15.60
CA LEU A 293 -5.08 -24.51 -15.68
C LEU A 293 -4.68 -25.69 -16.57
N ILE A 294 -5.38 -26.82 -16.43
CA ILE A 294 -5.22 -28.00 -17.29
C ILE A 294 -5.44 -27.58 -18.75
N LEU A 295 -6.50 -26.81 -19.01
CA LEU A 295 -6.81 -26.30 -20.33
C LEU A 295 -5.70 -25.35 -20.86
N ILE A 296 -5.18 -24.45 -20.04
CA ILE A 296 -4.10 -23.56 -20.46
C ILE A 296 -2.82 -24.34 -20.82
N ASP A 297 -2.46 -25.36 -20.03
CA ASP A 297 -1.30 -26.23 -20.27
C ASP A 297 -1.46 -27.05 -21.57
N ILE A 298 -2.59 -27.72 -21.73
CA ILE A 298 -2.90 -28.49 -22.95
C ILE A 298 -2.92 -27.59 -24.18
N SER A 299 -3.46 -26.38 -24.04
CA SER A 299 -3.44 -25.41 -25.14
C SER A 299 -2.03 -24.98 -25.52
N ALA A 300 -1.13 -24.84 -24.53
CA ALA A 300 0.25 -24.51 -24.77
C ALA A 300 0.96 -25.62 -25.55
N GLU A 301 0.77 -26.88 -25.14
CA GLU A 301 1.30 -28.06 -25.82
C GLU A 301 0.78 -28.19 -27.26
N ARG A 302 -0.55 -28.20 -27.44
CA ARG A 302 -1.18 -28.38 -28.78
C ARG A 302 -0.74 -27.29 -29.75
N ARG A 303 -0.55 -26.05 -29.26
CA ARG A 303 0.01 -24.94 -30.04
C ARG A 303 1.47 -25.16 -30.41
N MET A 304 2.29 -25.68 -29.49
CA MET A 304 3.70 -25.92 -29.75
C MET A 304 3.93 -27.09 -30.72
N LYS A 305 3.14 -28.16 -30.59
CA LYS A 305 3.12 -29.33 -31.50
C LYS A 305 2.54 -29.03 -32.89
N LYS A 306 2.05 -27.80 -33.13
CA LYS A 306 1.44 -27.34 -34.41
C LYS A 306 0.35 -28.29 -34.92
N VAL A 307 -0.44 -28.88 -34.02
CA VAL A 307 -1.52 -29.80 -34.39
C VAL A 307 -2.49 -29.05 -35.32
N ARG A 308 -2.52 -29.45 -36.60
CA ARG A 308 -3.15 -28.67 -37.72
C ARG A 308 -4.67 -28.65 -37.71
N SER A 309 -5.28 -29.34 -36.76
CA SER A 309 -6.70 -29.32 -36.51
C SER A 309 -6.89 -29.11 -35.01
N TYR A 310 -6.87 -27.87 -34.58
CA TYR A 310 -7.48 -27.50 -33.32
C TYR A 310 -9.01 -27.52 -33.56
N LEU A 311 -9.54 -28.70 -33.90
CA LEU A 311 -10.95 -28.95 -34.23
C LEU A 311 -11.88 -28.68 -33.03
N GLY A 312 -11.28 -28.57 -31.83
CA GLY A 312 -11.93 -28.06 -30.64
C GLY A 312 -11.57 -26.61 -30.28
N SER A 313 -10.83 -25.83 -31.09
CA SER A 313 -10.34 -24.50 -30.65
C SER A 313 -11.48 -23.54 -30.39
N GLU A 314 -12.54 -23.64 -31.18
CA GLU A 314 -13.76 -22.87 -30.97
C GLU A 314 -14.45 -23.31 -29.68
N LYS A 315 -14.74 -24.61 -29.50
CA LYS A 315 -15.32 -25.15 -28.24
C LYS A 315 -14.50 -24.80 -26.99
N PHE A 316 -13.18 -24.91 -27.09
CA PHE A 316 -12.23 -24.60 -26.02
C PHE A 316 -12.21 -23.11 -25.68
N ASN A 317 -12.25 -22.27 -26.72
CA ASN A 317 -12.39 -20.83 -26.56
C ASN A 317 -13.78 -20.46 -26.02
N ASP A 318 -14.82 -21.19 -26.39
CA ASP A 318 -16.20 -20.93 -26.00
C ASP A 318 -16.41 -21.23 -24.51
N GLU A 319 -15.88 -22.35 -24.00
CA GLU A 319 -15.88 -22.63 -22.55
C GLU A 319 -15.08 -21.58 -21.78
N LEU A 320 -13.93 -21.14 -22.33
CA LEU A 320 -13.14 -20.08 -21.69
C LEU A 320 -13.83 -18.70 -21.76
N ILE A 321 -14.63 -18.44 -22.80
CA ILE A 321 -15.46 -17.24 -22.91
C ILE A 321 -16.62 -17.28 -21.92
N LYS A 322 -17.25 -18.44 -21.69
CA LYS A 322 -18.32 -18.60 -20.68
C LYS A 322 -17.83 -18.23 -19.28
N VAL A 323 -16.54 -18.43 -19.00
CA VAL A 323 -15.91 -18.02 -17.74
C VAL A 323 -15.36 -16.58 -17.77
N GLY A 324 -15.73 -15.78 -18.77
CA GLY A 324 -15.35 -14.38 -18.89
C GLY A 324 -13.95 -14.12 -19.47
N ILE A 325 -13.27 -15.15 -19.98
CA ILE A 325 -11.94 -15.04 -20.61
C ILE A 325 -12.13 -14.94 -22.13
N LYS A 326 -11.83 -13.77 -22.71
CA LYS A 326 -11.95 -13.59 -24.17
C LYS A 326 -10.90 -14.43 -24.90
N SER A 327 -11.29 -15.12 -25.97
CA SER A 327 -10.40 -15.97 -26.79
C SER A 327 -9.09 -15.28 -27.24
N ALA A 328 -9.15 -14.01 -27.63
CA ALA A 328 -7.96 -13.25 -28.04
C ALA A 328 -6.98 -13.04 -26.87
N GLU A 329 -7.51 -12.87 -25.66
CA GLU A 329 -6.75 -12.62 -24.44
C GLU A 329 -6.17 -13.93 -23.88
N LEU A 330 -6.91 -15.04 -23.96
CA LEU A 330 -6.41 -16.39 -23.71
C LEU A 330 -5.25 -16.75 -24.64
N ARG A 331 -5.41 -16.52 -25.95
CA ARG A 331 -4.35 -16.78 -26.94
C ARG A 331 -3.08 -15.98 -26.65
N GLN A 332 -3.22 -14.77 -26.12
CA GLN A 332 -2.10 -13.96 -25.66
C GLN A 332 -1.50 -14.48 -24.34
N ALA A 333 -2.33 -14.96 -23.40
CA ALA A 333 -1.87 -15.59 -22.17
C ALA A 333 -1.09 -16.89 -22.46
N ILE A 334 -1.64 -17.80 -23.26
CA ILE A 334 -0.95 -19.03 -23.74
C ILE A 334 0.33 -18.67 -24.49
N TYR A 335 0.31 -17.66 -25.37
CA TYR A 335 1.52 -17.22 -26.05
C TYR A 335 2.59 -16.72 -25.07
N SER A 336 2.18 -15.96 -24.06
CA SER A 336 3.08 -15.43 -23.03
C SER A 336 3.67 -16.56 -22.18
N ILE A 337 2.86 -17.57 -21.86
CA ILE A 337 3.26 -18.80 -21.18
C ILE A 337 4.27 -19.60 -22.01
N ILE A 338 4.08 -19.74 -23.32
CA ILE A 338 5.05 -20.45 -24.17
C ILE A 338 6.36 -19.65 -24.33
N LYS A 339 6.28 -18.31 -24.36
CA LYS A 339 7.40 -17.45 -24.75
C LYS A 339 8.19 -16.82 -23.61
N ALA A 340 7.65 -16.78 -22.39
CA ALA A 340 8.37 -16.19 -21.28
C ALA A 340 9.55 -17.10 -20.85
N LYS A 341 10.75 -16.52 -20.87
CA LYS A 341 12.03 -17.13 -20.47
C LYS A 341 12.74 -16.21 -19.48
#